data_AF-A0A8H7N9E0-F1
#
_entry.id   AF-A0A8H7N9E0-F1
#
_cell.length_a   1.000
_cell.length_b   1.000
_cell.length_c   1.000
_cell.angle_alpha   90.00
_cell.angle_beta   90.00
_cell.angle_gamma   90.00
#
_symmetry.space_group_name_H-M   'P 1'
#
loop_
_entity.id
_entity.type
_entity.pdbx_description
1 polymer ?
#
loop_
_entity_poly.entity_id
_entity_poly.type
_entity_poly.pdbx_seq_one_letter_code
_entity_poly.pdbx_strand_id
1 'polypeptide(L)'
;MSLNRRLWAWLLGPEPATTEFDQTEPGANSPTPYVNSRTSYFEEFGLQALTQALLSMIKDGDNRNSIDRAKPYRICLSLMDRWEIGGLVVPEVFLPVLENVRQFKAQASSKAEFAEVLRSASVFFDGIESGLIYGELVGLLAQAIGPGSLSFKERCDKLSLINFILTNFNIHEEEMVTLHAPLFCLAALSMLEGSKDQDRSSPTPINSPRKHSPSPYLF
;
A
#
# COMPACT_ATOMS: atom_id res chain seq x y z
N MET A 1 36.04 2.79 7.51
CA MET A 1 34.61 2.47 7.71
C MET A 1 33.81 3.21 6.65
N SER A 2 33.09 2.51 5.76
CA SER A 2 32.30 3.13 4.70
C SER A 2 31.10 3.91 5.27
N LEU A 3 30.64 4.93 4.54
CA LEU A 3 29.44 5.71 4.90
C LEU A 3 28.21 4.79 5.06
N ASN A 4 28.07 3.83 4.15
CA ASN A 4 26.98 2.86 4.15
C ASN A 4 26.93 2.05 5.45
N ARG A 5 28.08 1.57 5.94
CA ARG A 5 28.15 0.83 7.22
C ARG A 5 27.78 1.70 8.43
N ARG A 6 28.12 3.00 8.41
CA ARG A 6 27.75 3.93 9.48
C ARG A 6 26.26 4.24 9.49
N LEU A 7 25.64 4.39 8.31
CA LEU A 7 24.20 4.58 8.17
C LEU A 7 23.44 3.38 8.78
N TRP A 8 23.84 2.16 8.43
CA TRP A 8 23.18 0.96 8.98
C TRP A 8 23.38 0.80 10.48
N ALA A 9 24.58 1.09 11.00
CA ALA A 9 24.82 1.05 12.44
C ALA A 9 23.98 2.10 13.21
N TRP A 10 23.68 3.24 12.58
CA TRP A 10 22.77 4.23 13.15
C TRP A 10 21.32 3.74 13.12
N LEU A 11 20.89 3.11 12.03
CA LEU A 11 19.50 2.70 11.84
C LEU A 11 19.13 1.41 12.60
N LEU A 12 20.07 0.47 12.74
CA LEU A 12 19.87 -0.87 13.32
C LEU A 12 20.60 -1.07 14.65
N GLY A 13 21.19 -0.01 15.20
CA GLY A 13 21.97 -0.07 16.43
C GLY A 13 23.38 -0.66 16.25
N PRO A 14 24.20 -0.62 17.32
CA PRO A 14 25.59 -1.03 17.29
C PRO A 14 25.76 -2.51 16.89
N GLU A 15 26.70 -2.76 15.98
CA GLU A 15 27.12 -4.13 15.66
C GLU A 15 27.79 -4.73 16.90
N PRO A 16 27.39 -5.92 17.39
CA PRO A 16 28.13 -6.55 18.46
C PRO A 16 29.55 -6.81 17.98
N ALA A 17 30.53 -6.57 18.85
CA ALA A 17 31.84 -7.15 18.66
C ALA A 17 31.63 -8.66 18.59
N THR A 18 32.01 -9.30 17.49
CA THR A 18 32.04 -10.75 17.33
C THR A 18 32.66 -11.36 18.58
N THR A 19 31.83 -11.82 19.50
CA THR A 19 32.29 -12.55 20.67
C THR A 19 32.30 -13.98 20.19
N GLU A 20 33.49 -14.52 20.00
CA GLU A 20 33.77 -15.89 19.58
C GLU A 20 33.30 -16.89 20.65
N PHE A 21 31.99 -17.00 20.88
CA PHE A 21 31.44 -18.05 21.73
C PHE A 21 30.32 -18.82 21.03
N ASP A 22 30.73 -20.03 20.68
CA ASP A 22 29.99 -21.24 20.36
C ASP A 22 29.05 -21.28 19.16
N GLN A 23 29.64 -21.83 18.10
CA GLN A 23 29.02 -22.80 17.21
C GLN A 23 28.14 -23.79 17.99
N THR A 24 26.84 -23.72 17.82
CA THR A 24 25.97 -24.90 17.95
C THR A 24 24.85 -24.85 16.92
N GLU A 25 24.97 -25.77 15.97
CA GLU A 25 23.95 -26.42 15.14
C GLU A 25 23.13 -25.59 14.09
N PRO A 26 23.12 -26.02 12.82
CA PRO A 26 22.25 -25.48 11.78
C PRO A 26 20.90 -26.20 11.79
N GLY A 27 19.88 -25.56 12.36
CA GLY A 27 18.53 -26.10 12.32
C GLY A 27 17.47 -25.10 12.75
N ALA A 28 16.52 -24.87 11.84
CA ALA A 28 15.22 -24.23 12.01
C ALA A 28 15.12 -22.70 11.84
N ASN A 29 14.14 -22.35 11.00
CA ASN A 29 13.59 -21.04 10.66
C ASN A 29 13.05 -20.23 11.86
N SER A 30 13.82 -20.04 12.91
CA SER A 30 13.51 -19.08 13.97
C SER A 30 14.43 -17.87 13.87
N PRO A 31 13.90 -16.64 13.79
CA PRO A 31 14.75 -15.45 13.85
C PRO A 31 15.51 -15.48 15.17
N THR A 32 16.84 -15.44 15.09
CA THR A 32 17.69 -15.45 16.28
C THR A 32 17.34 -14.23 17.15
N PRO A 33 17.44 -14.32 18.49
CA PRO A 33 17.07 -13.22 19.40
C PRO A 33 17.77 -11.89 19.06
N TYR A 34 18.92 -11.97 18.39
CA TYR A 34 19.65 -10.82 17.88
C TYR A 34 18.92 -10.06 16.76
N VAL A 35 18.35 -10.76 15.77
CA VAL A 35 17.68 -10.06 14.67
C VAL A 35 16.41 -9.37 15.17
N ASN A 36 15.69 -10.02 16.08
CA ASN A 36 14.56 -9.39 16.76
C ASN A 36 14.99 -8.11 17.47
N SER A 37 16.16 -8.10 18.14
CA SER A 37 16.68 -6.90 18.79
C SER A 37 17.01 -5.74 17.83
N ARG A 38 17.50 -6.02 16.61
CA ARG A 38 17.80 -4.96 15.62
C ARG A 38 16.54 -4.41 14.97
N THR A 39 15.61 -5.29 14.61
CA THR A 39 14.31 -4.88 14.06
C THR A 39 13.53 -4.06 15.09
N SER A 40 13.48 -4.48 16.35
CA SER A 40 12.86 -3.70 17.43
C SER A 40 13.54 -2.35 17.66
N TYR A 41 14.88 -2.28 17.60
CA TYR A 41 15.59 -1.01 17.67
C TYR A 41 15.19 -0.07 16.52
N PHE A 42 15.16 -0.58 15.29
CA PHE A 42 14.75 0.21 14.14
C PHE A 42 13.28 0.66 14.24
N GLU A 43 12.39 -0.23 14.67
CA GLU A 43 10.98 0.08 14.89
C GLU A 43 10.79 1.22 15.91
N GLU A 44 11.54 1.19 17.02
CA GLU A 44 11.44 2.19 18.08
C GLU A 44 12.06 3.55 17.70
N PHE A 45 13.21 3.56 17.04
CA PHE A 45 14.01 4.78 16.87
C PHE A 45 14.10 5.31 15.43
N GLY A 46 13.97 4.44 14.42
CA GLY A 46 14.29 4.77 13.03
C GLY A 46 13.09 4.76 12.08
N LEU A 47 12.10 3.88 12.32
CA LEU A 47 11.02 3.60 11.39
C LEU A 47 10.20 4.84 11.07
N GLN A 48 9.69 5.53 12.10
CA GLN A 48 8.85 6.71 11.87
C GLN A 48 9.60 7.82 11.12
N ALA A 49 10.85 8.10 11.50
CA ALA A 49 11.65 9.14 10.86
C ALA A 49 11.95 8.82 9.39
N LEU A 50 12.33 7.57 9.10
CA LEU A 50 12.64 7.13 7.74
C LEU A 50 11.38 7.11 6.86
N THR A 51 10.28 6.55 7.35
CA THR A 51 9.01 6.50 6.63
C THR A 51 8.49 7.90 6.34
N GLN A 52 8.49 8.81 7.31
CA GLN A 52 8.04 10.19 7.07
C GLN A 52 8.92 10.93 6.06
N ALA A 53 10.24 10.74 6.10
CA ALA A 53 11.15 11.34 5.13
C ALA A 53 10.93 10.78 3.71
N LEU A 54 10.66 9.48 3.57
CA LEU A 54 10.34 8.88 2.27
C LEU A 54 8.99 9.39 1.75
N LEU A 55 7.97 9.43 2.61
CA LEU A 55 6.65 9.93 2.25
C LEU A 55 6.69 11.42 1.86
N SER A 56 7.48 12.25 2.54
CA SER A 56 7.65 13.65 2.14
C SER A 56 8.34 13.76 0.79
N MET A 57 9.41 12.98 0.55
CA MET A 57 10.10 12.95 -0.74
C MET A 57 9.20 12.51 -1.89
N ILE A 58 8.28 11.56 -1.66
CA ILE A 58 7.30 11.11 -2.65
C ILE A 58 6.31 12.24 -2.95
N LYS A 59 5.77 12.89 -1.91
CA LYS A 59 4.78 13.96 -2.04
C LYS A 59 5.36 15.23 -2.70
N ASP A 60 6.60 15.60 -2.40
CA ASP A 60 7.26 16.79 -2.93
C ASP A 60 7.70 16.66 -4.41
N GLY A 61 7.35 15.56 -5.08
CA GLY A 61 7.71 15.29 -6.47
C GLY A 61 7.07 16.23 -7.51
N ASP A 62 6.03 16.99 -7.16
CA ASP A 62 5.23 17.78 -8.10
C ASP A 62 6.00 18.87 -8.86
N ASN A 63 7.11 19.36 -8.31
CA ASN A 63 7.93 20.42 -8.93
C ASN A 63 9.30 19.92 -9.43
N ARG A 64 9.51 18.61 -9.51
CA ARG A 64 10.81 18.01 -9.77
C ARG A 64 10.85 17.32 -11.13
N ASN A 65 12.01 17.31 -11.76
CA ASN A 65 12.23 16.54 -12.99
C ASN A 65 12.04 15.03 -12.75
N SER A 66 11.88 14.25 -13.82
CA SER A 66 11.66 12.80 -13.75
C SER A 66 12.72 12.04 -12.93
N ILE A 67 13.99 12.45 -12.98
CA ILE A 67 15.10 11.81 -12.26
C ILE A 67 14.93 12.01 -10.74
N ASP A 68 14.67 13.25 -10.34
CA ASP A 68 14.46 13.62 -8.95
C ASP A 68 13.19 12.99 -8.37
N ARG A 69 12.16 12.81 -9.19
CA ARG A 69 10.91 12.14 -8.81
C ARG A 69 11.05 10.62 -8.69
N ALA A 70 11.89 10.00 -9.51
CA ALA A 70 12.22 8.57 -9.41
C ALA A 70 13.16 8.25 -8.23
N LYS A 71 13.84 9.25 -7.66
CA LYS A 71 14.80 9.09 -6.56
C LYS A 71 14.22 8.34 -5.34
N PRO A 72 13.06 8.72 -4.75
CA PRO A 72 12.49 7.97 -3.62
C PRO A 72 12.27 6.49 -3.94
N TYR A 73 11.84 6.14 -5.15
CA TYR A 73 11.60 4.74 -5.53
C TYR A 73 12.89 3.92 -5.55
N ARG A 74 13.98 4.52 -6.03
CA ARG A 74 15.31 3.89 -6.01
C ARG A 74 15.85 3.74 -4.58
N ILE A 75 15.53 4.68 -3.70
CA ILE A 75 15.86 4.55 -2.27
C ILE A 75 15.08 3.40 -1.66
N CYS A 76 13.76 3.34 -1.87
CA CYS A 76 12.93 2.23 -1.39
C CYS A 76 13.46 0.88 -1.87
N LEU A 77 13.79 0.76 -3.17
CA LEU A 77 14.42 -0.44 -3.73
C LEU A 77 15.71 -0.81 -2.98
N SER A 78 16.60 0.15 -2.70
CA SER A 78 17.83 -0.12 -1.95
C SER A 78 17.63 -0.51 -0.49
N LEU A 79 16.49 -0.13 0.11
CA LEU A 79 16.13 -0.50 1.48
C LEU A 79 15.60 -1.95 1.54
N MET A 80 15.09 -2.48 0.43
CA MET A 80 14.59 -3.86 0.35
C MET A 80 15.70 -4.90 0.48
N ASP A 81 16.94 -4.55 0.13
CA ASP A 81 18.12 -5.40 0.35
C ASP A 81 18.37 -5.70 1.84
N ARG A 82 17.73 -4.96 2.74
CA ARG A 82 17.78 -5.14 4.20
C ARG A 82 16.40 -5.47 4.72
N TRP A 83 16.10 -6.75 4.80
CA TRP A 83 14.79 -7.26 5.25
C TRP A 83 14.35 -6.70 6.62
N GLU A 84 15.29 -6.39 7.52
CA GLU A 84 15.02 -5.79 8.84
C GLU A 84 14.39 -4.40 8.74
N ILE A 85 14.62 -3.70 7.63
CA ILE A 85 14.09 -2.35 7.36
C ILE A 85 12.97 -2.43 6.33
N GLY A 86 13.24 -3.12 5.22
CA GLY A 86 12.29 -3.28 4.12
C GLY A 86 10.96 -3.85 4.57
N GLY A 87 10.96 -4.85 5.45
CA GLY A 87 9.73 -5.49 5.94
C GLY A 87 8.78 -4.54 6.68
N LEU A 88 9.31 -3.49 7.33
CA LEU A 88 8.50 -2.49 8.06
C LEU A 88 8.20 -1.26 7.21
N VAL A 89 9.13 -0.86 6.33
CA VAL A 89 9.00 0.37 5.54
C VAL A 89 8.14 0.16 4.28
N VAL A 90 8.31 -0.97 3.58
CA VAL A 90 7.65 -1.21 2.29
C VAL A 90 6.12 -1.14 2.38
N PRO A 91 5.45 -1.76 3.37
CA PRO A 91 3.99 -1.66 3.50
C PRO A 91 3.50 -0.20 3.62
N GLU A 92 4.23 0.63 4.35
CA GLU A 92 3.87 2.04 4.58
C GLU A 92 4.03 2.93 3.33
N VAL A 93 4.99 2.61 2.46
CA VAL A 93 5.32 3.45 1.29
C VAL A 93 4.74 2.92 -0.02
N PHE A 94 4.32 1.65 -0.07
CA PHE A 94 3.87 0.99 -1.29
C PHE A 94 2.73 1.73 -1.99
N LEU A 95 1.57 1.87 -1.34
CA LEU A 95 0.44 2.58 -1.95
C LEU A 95 0.75 4.06 -2.25
N PRO A 96 1.42 4.83 -1.36
CA PRO A 96 1.85 6.19 -1.68
C PRO A 96 2.72 6.31 -2.93
N VAL A 97 3.62 5.36 -3.18
CA VAL A 97 4.43 5.33 -4.41
C VAL A 97 3.54 5.15 -5.64
N LEU A 98 2.65 4.16 -5.63
CA LEU A 98 1.78 3.87 -6.77
C LEU A 98 0.82 5.02 -7.07
N GLU A 99 0.30 5.65 -6.02
CA GLU A 99 -0.54 6.82 -6.13
C GLU A 99 0.22 8.01 -6.73
N ASN A 100 1.47 8.24 -6.31
CA ASN A 100 2.27 9.32 -6.88
C ASN A 100 2.57 9.12 -8.37
N VAL A 101 2.88 7.88 -8.78
CA VAL A 101 3.09 7.55 -10.20
C VAL A 101 1.80 7.75 -11.00
N ARG A 102 0.65 7.33 -10.45
CA ARG A 102 -0.67 7.55 -11.07
C ARG A 102 -0.96 9.03 -11.28
N GLN A 103 -0.72 9.86 -10.25
CA GLN A 103 -0.89 11.31 -10.33
C GLN A 103 0.07 11.94 -11.34
N PHE A 104 1.32 11.47 -11.37
CA PHE A 104 2.32 11.97 -12.32
C PHE A 104 1.92 11.72 -13.78
N LYS A 105 1.17 10.65 -14.08
CA LYS A 105 0.63 10.40 -15.43
C LYS A 105 -0.17 11.58 -15.98
N ALA A 106 -0.87 12.34 -15.12
CA ALA A 106 -1.65 13.52 -15.51
C ALA A 106 -0.80 14.80 -15.62
N GLN A 107 0.36 14.85 -14.97
CA GLN A 107 1.24 16.02 -14.91
C GLN A 107 2.41 15.96 -15.90
N ALA A 108 2.78 14.75 -16.35
CA ALA A 108 3.95 14.54 -17.19
C ALA A 108 3.85 15.30 -18.52
N SER A 109 4.93 15.98 -18.89
CA SER A 109 4.99 16.79 -20.13
C SER A 109 5.07 15.91 -21.37
N SER A 110 5.55 14.67 -21.22
CA SER A 110 5.65 13.70 -22.31
C SER A 110 5.47 12.25 -21.85
N LYS A 111 5.10 11.37 -22.79
CA LYS A 111 5.02 9.93 -22.55
C LYS A 111 6.37 9.33 -22.14
N ALA A 112 7.48 9.86 -22.65
CA ALA A 112 8.83 9.39 -22.32
C ALA A 112 9.21 9.74 -20.88
N GLU A 113 8.83 10.94 -20.42
CA GLU A 113 9.06 11.37 -19.03
C GLU A 113 8.28 10.49 -18.04
N PHE A 114 7.01 10.23 -18.33
CA PHE A 114 6.21 9.29 -17.55
C PHE A 114 6.81 7.89 -17.55
N ALA A 115 7.26 7.39 -18.70
CA ALA A 115 7.83 6.05 -18.83
C ALA A 115 9.10 5.86 -17.98
N GLU A 116 9.95 6.88 -17.83
CA GLU A 116 11.17 6.77 -17.00
C GLU A 116 10.84 6.65 -15.50
N VAL A 117 9.84 7.41 -15.04
CA VAL A 117 9.36 7.34 -13.65
C VAL A 117 8.64 6.02 -13.41
N LEU A 118 7.76 5.61 -14.32
CA LEU A 118 7.07 4.33 -14.28
C LEU A 118 8.07 3.19 -14.23
N ARG A 119 9.09 3.18 -15.09
CA ARG A 119 10.15 2.15 -15.10
C ARG A 119 10.84 2.02 -13.74
N SER A 120 11.15 3.13 -13.09
CA SER A 120 11.78 3.11 -11.75
C SER A 120 10.84 2.57 -10.68
N ALA A 121 9.54 2.90 -10.77
CA ALA A 121 8.52 2.35 -9.88
C ALA A 121 8.23 0.87 -10.15
N SER A 122 8.27 0.42 -11.41
CA SER A 122 8.11 -0.99 -11.79
C SER A 122 9.23 -1.84 -11.19
N VAL A 123 10.49 -1.41 -11.28
CA VAL A 123 11.61 -2.16 -10.66
C VAL A 123 11.45 -2.26 -9.15
N PHE A 124 10.94 -1.22 -8.48
CA PHE A 124 10.59 -1.30 -7.07
C PHE A 124 9.44 -2.30 -6.83
N PHE A 125 8.36 -2.22 -7.62
CA PHE A 125 7.21 -3.10 -7.53
C PHE A 125 7.57 -4.59 -7.72
N ASP A 126 8.43 -4.89 -8.70
CA ASP A 126 8.88 -6.25 -9.03
C ASP A 126 9.68 -6.90 -7.88
N GLY A 127 10.18 -6.11 -6.93
CA GLY A 127 10.84 -6.64 -5.72
C GLY A 127 9.88 -6.99 -4.59
N ILE A 128 8.59 -6.63 -4.70
CA ILE A 128 7.63 -6.72 -3.59
C ILE A 128 6.92 -8.07 -3.61
N GLU A 129 6.72 -8.64 -2.43
CA GLU A 129 6.01 -9.90 -2.27
C GLU A 129 4.58 -9.83 -2.79
N SER A 130 4.18 -10.86 -3.55
CA SER A 130 2.85 -11.08 -4.11
C SER A 130 1.74 -10.95 -3.05
N GLY A 131 1.96 -11.50 -1.86
CA GLY A 131 1.05 -11.40 -0.71
C GLY A 131 0.77 -9.96 -0.28
N LEU A 132 1.80 -9.10 -0.23
CA LEU A 132 1.63 -7.69 0.13
C LEU A 132 0.86 -6.93 -0.96
N ILE A 133 1.24 -7.12 -2.23
CA ILE A 133 0.58 -6.49 -3.38
C ILE A 133 -0.93 -6.76 -3.34
N TYR A 134 -1.32 -8.04 -3.25
CA TYR A 134 -2.73 -8.41 -3.26
C TYR A 134 -3.45 -8.11 -1.95
N GLY A 135 -2.76 -8.12 -0.81
CA GLY A 135 -3.31 -7.64 0.46
C GLY A 135 -3.75 -6.18 0.37
N GLU A 136 -2.90 -5.32 -0.20
CA GLU A 136 -3.19 -3.90 -0.41
C GLU A 136 -4.29 -3.69 -1.45
N LEU A 137 -4.31 -4.47 -2.54
CA LEU A 137 -5.40 -4.43 -3.52
C LEU A 137 -6.76 -4.81 -2.90
N VAL A 138 -6.81 -5.87 -2.07
CA VAL A 138 -8.01 -6.25 -1.33
C VAL A 138 -8.41 -5.15 -0.35
N GLY A 139 -7.45 -4.51 0.33
CA GLY A 139 -7.69 -3.37 1.21
C GLY A 139 -8.34 -2.19 0.49
N LEU A 140 -7.83 -1.84 -0.69
CA LEU A 140 -8.43 -0.81 -1.56
C LEU A 140 -9.84 -1.20 -2.02
N LEU A 141 -10.04 -2.47 -2.35
CA LEU A 141 -11.32 -3.00 -2.82
C LEU A 141 -12.37 -2.97 -1.70
N ALA A 142 -11.99 -3.35 -0.48
CA ALA A 142 -12.83 -3.28 0.70
C ALA A 142 -13.29 -1.84 0.99
N GLN A 143 -12.40 -0.86 0.84
CA GLN A 143 -12.75 0.56 0.98
C GLN A 143 -13.70 1.03 -0.14
N ALA A 144 -13.53 0.53 -1.36
CA ALA A 144 -14.35 0.94 -2.50
C ALA A 144 -15.77 0.37 -2.47
N ILE A 145 -15.91 -0.93 -2.17
CA ILE A 145 -17.15 -1.69 -2.29
C ILE A 145 -17.85 -1.87 -0.94
N GLY A 146 -17.06 -2.05 0.12
CA GLY A 146 -17.56 -2.37 1.46
C GLY A 146 -18.39 -1.26 2.11
N PRO A 147 -18.95 -1.57 3.29
CA PRO A 147 -19.67 -0.59 4.09
C PRO A 147 -18.71 0.51 4.55
N GLY A 148 -19.13 1.77 4.44
CA GLY A 148 -18.28 2.89 4.83
C GLY A 148 -18.84 4.24 4.44
N SER A 149 -18.30 5.29 5.07
CA SER A 149 -18.69 6.69 4.89
C SER A 149 -18.02 7.39 3.71
N LEU A 150 -17.19 6.68 2.93
CA LEU A 150 -16.53 7.26 1.76
C LEU A 150 -17.56 7.67 0.71
N SER A 151 -17.35 8.86 0.16
CA SER A 151 -18.15 9.39 -0.94
C SER A 151 -18.01 8.54 -2.21
N PHE A 152 -18.97 8.66 -3.12
CA PHE A 152 -18.92 7.98 -4.42
C PHE A 152 -17.63 8.32 -5.19
N LYS A 153 -17.16 9.58 -5.11
CA LYS A 153 -15.92 10.02 -5.76
C LYS A 153 -14.70 9.31 -5.20
N GLU A 154 -14.59 9.18 -3.88
CA GLU A 154 -13.47 8.49 -3.22
C GLU A 154 -13.49 7.00 -3.53
N ARG A 155 -14.66 6.35 -3.54
CA ARG A 155 -14.80 4.94 -3.94
C ARG A 155 -14.33 4.70 -5.39
N CYS A 156 -14.77 5.56 -6.31
CA CYS A 156 -14.31 5.53 -7.70
C CYS A 156 -12.80 5.77 -7.82
N ASP A 157 -12.23 6.64 -6.99
CA ASP A 157 -10.79 6.90 -6.97
C ASP A 157 -9.98 5.66 -6.55
N LYS A 158 -10.46 4.93 -5.53
CA LYS A 158 -9.86 3.64 -5.11
C LYS A 158 -9.90 2.61 -6.23
N LEU A 159 -11.04 2.45 -6.92
CA LEU A 159 -11.15 1.54 -8.07
C LEU A 159 -10.25 1.97 -9.24
N SER A 160 -10.13 3.27 -9.47
CA SER A 160 -9.22 3.83 -10.47
C SER A 160 -7.76 3.51 -10.15
N LEU A 161 -7.37 3.54 -8.87
CA LEU A 161 -6.03 3.16 -8.43
C LEU A 161 -5.79 1.66 -8.65
N ILE A 162 -6.73 0.81 -8.26
CA ILE A 162 -6.65 -0.64 -8.53
C ILE A 162 -6.46 -0.88 -10.04
N ASN A 163 -7.31 -0.29 -10.87
CA ASN A 163 -7.23 -0.44 -12.33
C ASN A 163 -5.88 0.06 -12.89
N PHE A 164 -5.36 1.17 -12.35
CA PHE A 164 -4.04 1.66 -12.72
C PHE A 164 -2.94 0.65 -12.40
N ILE A 165 -2.98 0.03 -11.21
CA ILE A 165 -2.00 -0.97 -10.79
C ILE A 165 -2.05 -2.18 -11.72
N LEU A 166 -3.25 -2.75 -11.92
CA LEU A 166 -3.44 -3.93 -12.77
C LEU A 166 -3.03 -3.71 -14.23
N THR A 167 -3.09 -2.47 -14.71
CA THR A 167 -2.78 -2.13 -16.11
C THR A 167 -1.29 -1.82 -16.35
N ASN A 168 -0.59 -1.27 -15.36
CA ASN A 168 0.75 -0.69 -15.56
C ASN A 168 1.88 -1.48 -14.89
N PHE A 169 1.58 -2.42 -13.99
CA PHE A 169 2.57 -3.20 -13.25
C PHE A 169 2.48 -4.69 -13.56
N ASN A 170 3.57 -5.41 -13.31
CA ASN A 170 3.64 -6.85 -13.56
C ASN A 170 2.92 -7.64 -12.47
N ILE A 171 1.66 -8.01 -12.72
CA ILE A 171 0.82 -8.78 -11.80
C ILE A 171 0.58 -10.23 -12.27
N HIS A 172 1.34 -10.69 -13.25
CA HIS A 172 1.07 -11.93 -13.97
C HIS A 172 2.07 -13.05 -13.65
N GLU A 173 2.78 -12.92 -12.53
CA GLU A 173 3.67 -13.97 -12.05
C GLU A 173 2.88 -15.23 -11.67
N GLU A 174 3.55 -16.39 -11.73
CA GLU A 174 2.89 -17.69 -11.55
C GLU A 174 2.08 -17.75 -10.25
N GLU A 175 2.68 -17.38 -9.11
CA GLU A 175 2.00 -17.36 -7.82
C GLU A 175 0.83 -16.35 -7.80
N MET A 176 1.03 -15.15 -8.37
CA MET A 176 0.00 -14.11 -8.44
C MET A 176 -1.22 -14.58 -9.22
N VAL A 177 -1.03 -15.25 -10.36
CA VAL A 177 -2.11 -15.73 -11.22
C VAL A 177 -2.78 -16.98 -10.66
N THR A 178 -2.03 -17.88 -10.03
CA THR A 178 -2.55 -19.17 -9.55
C THR A 178 -3.20 -19.08 -8.17
N LEU A 179 -2.71 -18.21 -7.30
CA LEU A 179 -3.18 -18.08 -5.91
C LEU A 179 -3.92 -16.77 -5.68
N HIS A 180 -3.27 -15.63 -5.91
CA HIS A 180 -3.78 -14.36 -5.41
C HIS A 180 -4.90 -13.74 -6.27
N ALA A 181 -4.80 -13.81 -7.60
CA ALA A 181 -5.82 -13.27 -8.50
C ALA A 181 -7.19 -13.97 -8.36
N PRO A 182 -7.27 -15.32 -8.25
CA PRO A 182 -8.54 -15.99 -7.97
C PRO A 182 -9.14 -15.55 -6.62
N LEU A 183 -8.32 -15.43 -5.58
CA LEU A 183 -8.76 -14.96 -4.26
C LEU A 183 -9.24 -13.50 -4.30
N PHE A 184 -8.55 -12.64 -5.04
CA PHE A 184 -8.96 -11.24 -5.25
C PHE A 184 -10.32 -11.15 -5.95
N CYS A 185 -10.53 -11.94 -7.02
CA CYS A 185 -11.81 -12.03 -7.71
C CYS A 185 -12.92 -12.55 -6.78
N LEU A 186 -12.64 -13.57 -5.98
CA LEU A 186 -13.60 -14.10 -5.01
C LEU A 186 -13.97 -13.05 -3.96
N ALA A 187 -12.97 -12.36 -3.40
CA ALA A 187 -13.19 -11.27 -2.46
C ALA A 187 -14.06 -10.15 -3.06
N ALA A 188 -13.80 -9.77 -4.32
CA ALA A 188 -14.63 -8.80 -5.04
C ALA A 188 -16.10 -9.24 -5.14
N LEU A 189 -16.34 -10.50 -5.54
CA LEU A 189 -17.69 -11.04 -5.67
C LEU A 189 -18.41 -11.11 -4.31
N SER A 190 -17.73 -11.57 -3.27
CA SER A 190 -18.30 -11.65 -1.91
C SER A 190 -18.63 -10.25 -1.35
N MET A 191 -17.77 -9.25 -1.58
CA MET A 191 -18.05 -7.87 -1.18
C MET A 191 -19.25 -7.30 -1.95
N LEU A 192 -19.35 -7.56 -3.26
CA LEU A 192 -20.49 -7.12 -4.07
C LEU A 192 -21.82 -7.79 -3.65
N GLU A 193 -21.77 -9.06 -3.29
CA GLU A 193 -22.92 -9.79 -2.74
C GLU A 193 -23.36 -9.19 -1.40
N GLY A 194 -22.43 -8.98 -0.47
CA GLY A 194 -22.72 -8.36 0.82
C GLY A 194 -23.32 -6.95 0.69
N SER A 195 -22.86 -6.15 -0.28
CA SER A 195 -23.41 -4.82 -0.53
C SER A 195 -24.84 -4.86 -1.11
N LYS A 196 -25.21 -5.89 -1.88
CA LYS A 196 -26.60 -6.07 -2.36
C LYS A 196 -27.57 -6.42 -1.24
N ASP A 197 -27.14 -7.24 -0.29
CA ASP A 197 -27.99 -7.64 0.83
C ASP A 197 -28.25 -6.48 1.80
N GLN A 198 -27.29 -5.57 1.96
CA GLN A 198 -27.50 -4.35 2.74
C GLN A 198 -28.55 -3.43 2.11
N ASP A 199 -28.48 -3.18 0.80
CA ASP A 199 -29.47 -2.35 0.09
C ASP A 199 -30.91 -2.87 0.28
N ARG A 200 -31.08 -4.21 0.26
CA ARG A 200 -32.38 -4.87 0.48
C ARG A 200 -32.89 -4.78 1.93
N SER A 201 -32.00 -4.64 2.91
CA SER A 201 -32.35 -4.58 4.33
C SER A 201 -32.72 -3.17 4.83
N SER A 202 -32.54 -2.14 4.00
CA SER A 202 -32.96 -0.76 4.28
C SER A 202 -34.49 -0.67 4.32
N PRO A 203 -35.14 -0.32 5.46
CA PRO A 203 -36.58 -0.21 5.51
C PRO A 203 -37.04 0.96 4.65
N THR A 204 -37.85 0.67 3.63
CA THR A 204 -38.52 1.68 2.81
C THR A 204 -39.35 2.58 3.74
N PRO A 205 -39.24 3.92 3.68
CA PRO A 205 -40.09 4.77 4.50
C PRO A 205 -41.54 4.55 4.06
N ILE A 206 -42.33 3.91 4.93
CA ILE A 206 -43.76 3.71 4.75
C ILE A 206 -44.38 5.09 4.60
N ASN A 207 -44.77 5.39 3.36
CA ASN A 207 -45.46 6.61 2.99
C ASN A 207 -46.83 6.59 3.66
N SER A 208 -46.97 7.31 4.78
CA SER A 208 -48.24 7.45 5.50
C SER A 208 -49.29 8.09 4.58
N PRO A 209 -50.51 7.53 4.46
CA PRO A 209 -51.52 8.08 3.60
C PRO A 209 -51.95 9.46 4.09
N ARG A 210 -51.99 10.44 3.17
CA ARG A 210 -52.59 11.76 3.37
C ARG A 210 -53.94 11.60 4.06
N LYS A 211 -54.06 12.09 5.30
CA LYS A 211 -55.37 12.28 5.93
C LYS A 211 -56.13 13.32 5.09
N HIS A 212 -57.20 12.85 4.46
CA HIS A 212 -58.27 13.69 3.92
C HIS A 212 -58.74 14.66 5.01
N SER A 213 -58.80 15.94 4.65
CA SER A 213 -59.58 16.95 5.36
C SER A 213 -61.07 16.63 5.25
N PRO A 214 -61.86 16.89 6.30
CA PRO A 214 -63.21 17.35 6.14
C PRO A 214 -63.33 18.79 6.62
N SER A 215 -63.88 19.63 5.76
CA SER A 215 -64.46 20.93 6.09
C SER A 215 -65.56 20.77 7.15
N PRO A 216 -65.79 21.79 7.98
CA PRO A 216 -67.18 22.10 8.30
C PRO A 216 -67.46 23.61 8.19
N TYR A 217 -68.36 23.95 7.27
CA TYR A 217 -69.34 25.02 7.49
C TYR A 217 -70.60 24.37 8.05
N LEU A 218 -71.06 24.78 9.24
CA LEU A 218 -72.45 25.14 9.57
C LEU A 218 -72.71 25.12 11.09
N PHE A 219 -73.28 26.25 11.54
CA PHE A 219 -73.79 26.65 12.86
C PHE A 219 -72.77 27.04 13.94
#